data_AF-A0A644YED5-F1
#
_entry.id   AF-A0A644YED5-F1
#
_cell.length_a   1.000
_cell.length_b   1.000
_cell.length_c   1.000
_cell.angle_alpha   90.00
_cell.angle_beta   90.00
_cell.angle_gamma   90.00
#
_symmetry.space_group_name_H-M   'P 1'
#
loop_
_entity.id
_entity.type
_entity.pdbx_description
1 polymer ?
#
loop_
_entity_poly.entity_id
_entity_poly.type
_entity_poly.pdbx_seq_one_letter_code
_entity_poly.pdbx_strand_id
1 'polypeptide(L)'
;MYWQKDMAKISHIFLNKNKKMETGRNRSTGWQHAKLTGHINESNVEKLFSDDNFKRNFCERIGILPIEKVKVGGLYEKDVDCILGGKTKSKTDLQLELSNGSLINISIKKGLGGQVYLIGVDRFISGFEKQFNKKVPDDINEFLHFYFYGNEKTSQILSDRKFIEGMPPTILKYQKNHNRLVWEHLCRYNKDGADNLLNWFKYNISEITEFCFSRGLAINESEWAHYVWYINLLGEEDVDMLISIDEIKKSAANHADQILPGSKNGGSTIQLPFGFVQWHQCQIQFHHSFSKISDIIRNEIE
;
A
#
# COMPACT_ATOMS: atom_id res chain seq x y z
N MET A 1 4.51 -2.13 -23.79
CA MET A 1 4.99 -1.16 -24.80
C MET A 1 5.14 0.18 -24.09
N TYR A 2 6.35 0.52 -23.62
CA TYR A 2 6.59 1.72 -22.80
C TYR A 2 6.80 2.94 -23.71
N TRP A 3 5.93 3.94 -23.58
CA TRP A 3 6.03 5.21 -24.30
C TRP A 3 6.45 6.32 -23.35
N GLN A 4 7.68 6.79 -23.55
CA GLN A 4 8.32 7.87 -22.79
C GLN A 4 8.32 9.19 -23.56
N LYS A 5 7.38 9.38 -24.50
CA LYS A 5 7.34 10.56 -25.38
C LYS A 5 5.97 11.19 -25.29
N ASP A 6 5.85 12.23 -24.48
CA ASP A 6 4.98 13.43 -24.70
C ASP A 6 4.94 14.39 -23.48
N MET A 7 5.93 14.36 -22.58
CA MET A 7 6.08 15.30 -21.46
C MET A 7 6.27 16.78 -21.89
N ALA A 8 6.64 17.05 -23.15
CA ALA A 8 7.06 18.38 -23.57
C ALA A 8 5.92 19.40 -23.78
N LYS A 9 4.65 18.97 -23.83
CA LYS A 9 3.51 19.88 -24.12
C LYS A 9 2.70 20.32 -22.90
N ILE A 10 2.76 19.61 -21.77
CA ILE A 10 1.94 19.93 -20.59
C ILE A 10 2.68 20.91 -19.65
N SER A 11 4.01 20.95 -19.69
CA SER A 11 4.86 21.80 -18.83
C SER A 11 4.63 23.32 -19.01
N HIS A 12 4.05 23.76 -20.12
CA HIS A 12 3.84 25.18 -20.39
C HIS A 12 2.59 25.78 -19.74
N ILE A 13 1.68 25.00 -19.16
CA ILE A 13 0.40 25.52 -18.64
C ILE A 13 0.48 25.92 -17.15
N PHE A 14 1.47 25.47 -16.37
CA PHE A 14 1.46 25.69 -14.91
C PHE A 14 2.76 26.15 -14.22
N LEU A 15 3.80 26.55 -14.96
CA LEU A 15 5.01 27.10 -14.34
C LEU A 15 4.90 28.60 -14.07
N ASN A 16 4.23 28.96 -12.97
CA ASN A 16 4.55 30.18 -12.22
C ASN A 16 3.98 30.10 -10.79
N LYS A 17 4.80 29.63 -9.83
CA LYS A 17 5.01 30.21 -8.49
C LYS A 17 5.76 29.26 -7.54
N ASN A 18 6.96 29.71 -7.16
CA ASN A 18 7.55 29.72 -5.82
C ASN A 18 7.87 28.41 -5.05
N LYS A 19 9.18 28.33 -4.74
CA LYS A 19 9.84 28.47 -3.42
C LYS A 19 10.61 27.24 -2.96
N LYS A 20 11.93 27.45 -2.79
CA LYS A 20 12.85 26.62 -1.99
C LYS A 20 12.20 26.25 -0.65
N MET A 21 12.14 24.97 -0.31
CA MET A 21 11.74 24.51 1.03
C MET A 21 12.95 24.17 1.90
N GLU A 22 12.96 24.80 3.07
CA GLU A 22 13.88 24.59 4.18
C GLU A 22 13.69 23.23 4.84
N THR A 23 14.82 22.66 5.28
CA THR A 23 14.91 21.39 6.01
C THR A 23 14.64 21.61 7.50
N GLY A 24 13.49 21.16 8.02
CA GLY A 24 13.21 21.26 9.46
C GLY A 24 11.81 20.85 9.95
N ARG A 25 11.16 19.83 9.37
CA ARG A 25 9.82 19.39 9.83
C ARG A 25 9.91 18.18 10.75
N ASN A 26 9.19 18.22 11.87
CA ASN A 26 8.98 17.04 12.72
C ASN A 26 7.99 16.06 12.05
N ARG A 27 7.97 14.79 12.45
CA ARG A 27 7.21 13.73 11.74
C ARG A 27 5.70 14.02 11.60
N SER A 28 5.08 14.64 12.61
CA SER A 28 3.64 14.97 12.58
C SER A 28 3.33 16.10 11.61
N THR A 29 4.13 17.18 11.59
CA THR A 29 3.99 18.27 10.62
C THR A 29 4.31 17.83 9.20
N GLY A 30 5.28 16.92 9.05
CA GLY A 30 5.58 16.25 7.77
C GLY A 30 4.39 15.46 7.22
N TRP A 31 3.69 14.71 8.07
CA TRP A 31 2.52 13.93 7.65
C TRP A 31 1.32 14.80 7.27
N GLN A 32 1.02 15.84 8.06
CA GLN A 32 -0.05 16.79 7.74
C GLN A 32 0.21 17.51 6.40
N HIS A 33 1.45 17.94 6.17
CA HIS A 33 1.86 18.54 4.91
C HIS A 33 1.76 17.55 3.74
N ALA A 34 2.19 16.30 3.93
CA ALA A 34 2.11 15.26 2.90
C ALA A 34 0.65 14.97 2.49
N LYS A 35 -0.27 14.92 3.45
CA LYS A 35 -1.71 14.77 3.19
C LYS A 35 -2.30 15.96 2.45
N LEU A 36 -2.05 17.18 2.94
CA LEU A 36 -2.58 18.39 2.32
C LEU A 36 -2.11 18.52 0.86
N THR A 37 -0.81 18.31 0.63
CA THR A 37 -0.25 18.35 -0.73
C THR A 37 -0.71 17.18 -1.60
N GLY A 38 -0.97 16.00 -1.02
CA GLY A 38 -1.65 14.89 -1.72
C GLY A 38 -3.00 15.30 -2.30
N HIS A 39 -3.85 15.93 -1.50
CA HIS A 39 -5.17 16.38 -1.95
C HIS A 39 -5.12 17.50 -2.99
N ILE A 40 -4.14 18.41 -2.89
CA ILE A 40 -3.93 19.42 -3.94
C ILE A 40 -3.53 18.73 -5.25
N ASN A 41 -2.67 17.71 -5.17
CA ASN A 41 -2.26 16.93 -6.34
C ASN A 41 -3.46 16.22 -7.01
N GLU A 42 -4.28 15.51 -6.23
CA GLU A 42 -5.52 14.86 -6.72
C GLU A 42 -6.45 15.87 -7.43
N SER A 43 -6.65 17.05 -6.82
CA SER A 43 -7.47 18.13 -7.41
C SER A 43 -6.87 18.68 -8.71
N ASN A 44 -5.55 18.66 -8.86
CA ASN A 44 -4.90 19.07 -10.11
C ASN A 44 -5.02 17.99 -11.19
N VAL A 45 -4.95 16.71 -10.80
CA VAL A 45 -5.16 15.57 -11.71
C VAL A 45 -6.57 15.60 -12.29
N GLU A 46 -7.58 15.89 -11.46
CA GLU A 46 -8.96 16.06 -11.92
C GLU A 46 -9.08 17.08 -13.05
N LYS A 47 -8.45 18.25 -12.88
CA LYS A 47 -8.52 19.34 -13.84
C LYS A 47 -7.94 18.97 -15.19
N LEU A 48 -7.03 18.00 -15.27
CA LEU A 48 -6.52 17.50 -16.55
C LEU A 48 -7.65 16.94 -17.41
N PHE A 49 -8.67 16.30 -16.80
CA PHE A 49 -9.83 15.77 -17.51
C PHE A 49 -10.88 16.84 -17.86
N SER A 50 -10.59 18.13 -17.69
CA SER A 50 -11.38 19.20 -18.33
C SER A 50 -10.98 19.45 -19.79
N ASP A 51 -9.80 18.97 -20.20
CA ASP A 51 -9.29 19.05 -21.57
C ASP A 51 -9.63 17.77 -22.35
N ASP A 52 -10.37 17.89 -23.45
CA ASP A 52 -10.75 16.77 -24.30
C ASP A 52 -9.56 16.12 -25.02
N ASN A 53 -8.49 16.89 -25.30
CA ASN A 53 -7.26 16.30 -25.83
C ASN A 53 -6.58 15.42 -24.78
N PHE A 54 -6.54 15.88 -23.53
CA PHE A 54 -6.02 15.07 -22.44
C PHE A 54 -6.84 13.79 -22.26
N LYS A 55 -8.17 13.88 -22.22
CA LYS A 55 -9.05 12.69 -22.12
C LYS A 55 -8.75 11.68 -23.23
N ARG A 56 -8.69 12.15 -24.48
CA ARG A 56 -8.43 11.29 -25.65
C ARG A 56 -7.06 10.62 -25.56
N ASN A 57 -6.01 11.40 -25.28
CA ASN A 57 -4.66 10.86 -25.12
C ASN A 57 -4.58 9.87 -23.96
N PHE A 58 -5.28 10.14 -22.86
CA PHE A 58 -5.37 9.22 -21.73
C PHE A 58 -6.08 7.92 -22.12
N CYS A 59 -7.19 7.99 -22.86
CA CYS A 59 -7.91 6.80 -23.36
C CYS A 59 -7.01 5.95 -24.27
N GLU A 60 -6.30 6.60 -25.20
CA GLU A 60 -5.36 5.94 -26.11
C GLU A 60 -4.19 5.29 -25.33
N ARG A 61 -3.64 6.00 -24.33
CA ARG A 61 -2.52 5.53 -23.51
C ARG A 61 -2.79 4.20 -22.82
N ILE A 62 -4.01 4.00 -22.31
CA ILE A 62 -4.37 2.77 -21.57
C ILE A 62 -5.31 1.83 -22.32
N GLY A 63 -5.66 2.16 -23.56
CA GLY A 63 -6.50 1.31 -24.41
C GLY A 63 -7.93 1.15 -23.90
N ILE A 64 -8.54 2.24 -23.42
CA ILE A 64 -9.92 2.24 -22.91
C ILE A 64 -10.88 2.98 -23.85
N LEU A 65 -12.18 2.76 -23.64
CA LEU A 65 -13.22 3.51 -24.33
C LEU A 65 -13.22 4.99 -23.93
N PRO A 66 -13.85 5.88 -24.74
CA PRO A 66 -13.97 7.29 -24.41
C PRO A 66 -14.58 7.53 -23.03
N ILE A 67 -14.01 8.49 -22.30
CA ILE A 67 -14.48 8.91 -20.98
C ILE A 67 -15.66 9.89 -21.16
N GLU A 68 -16.82 9.54 -20.61
CA GLU A 68 -18.01 10.40 -20.58
C GLU A 68 -18.05 11.27 -19.33
N LYS A 69 -17.74 10.69 -18.16
CA LYS A 69 -17.79 11.41 -16.89
C LYS A 69 -16.57 11.10 -16.03
N VAL A 70 -16.18 12.09 -15.26
CA VAL A 70 -15.11 11.98 -14.27
C VAL A 70 -15.67 12.36 -12.90
N LYS A 71 -15.43 11.53 -11.91
CA LYS A 71 -15.84 11.73 -10.51
C LYS A 71 -14.62 11.57 -9.64
N VAL A 72 -14.37 12.51 -8.74
CA VAL A 72 -13.25 12.44 -7.80
C VAL A 72 -13.78 12.08 -6.41
N GLY A 73 -13.00 11.29 -5.68
CA GLY A 73 -13.22 11.01 -4.27
C GLY A 73 -13.20 12.29 -3.41
N GLY A 74 -12.42 13.29 -3.84
CA GLY A 74 -12.32 14.62 -3.26
C GLY A 74 -11.65 14.62 -1.87
N LEU A 75 -11.52 15.82 -1.28
CA LEU A 75 -11.01 16.08 0.08
C LEU A 75 -11.71 15.30 1.22
N TYR A 76 -12.80 14.60 0.91
CA TYR A 76 -13.58 13.80 1.84
C TYR A 76 -13.61 12.36 1.35
N GLU A 77 -12.59 11.57 1.72
CA GLU A 77 -12.55 10.11 1.49
C GLU A 77 -13.95 9.52 1.75
N LYS A 78 -14.61 9.05 0.69
CA LYS A 78 -15.99 8.58 0.76
C LYS A 78 -16.06 7.33 1.63
N ASP A 79 -16.93 7.39 2.64
CA ASP A 79 -17.29 6.23 3.45
C ASP A 79 -18.18 5.31 2.62
N VAL A 80 -17.66 4.12 2.32
CA VAL A 80 -18.34 3.06 1.56
C VAL A 80 -18.66 1.88 2.46
N ASP A 81 -19.55 0.99 2.02
CA ASP A 81 -19.94 -0.17 2.81
C ASP A 81 -18.77 -1.12 3.03
N CYS A 82 -18.61 -1.56 4.29
CA CYS A 82 -17.52 -2.40 4.76
C CYS A 82 -17.96 -3.86 4.85
N ILE A 83 -17.14 -4.79 4.35
CA ILE A 83 -17.43 -6.24 4.34
C ILE A 83 -17.53 -6.87 5.73
N LEU A 84 -17.03 -6.15 6.74
CA LEU A 84 -17.14 -6.50 8.15
C LEU A 84 -18.35 -5.84 8.84
N GLY A 85 -19.22 -5.17 8.07
CA GLY A 85 -20.28 -4.30 8.59
C GLY A 85 -19.78 -2.87 8.82
N GLY A 86 -20.72 -1.92 8.79
CA GLY A 86 -20.44 -0.48 8.94
C GLY A 86 -19.82 0.15 7.69
N LYS A 87 -18.94 1.13 7.89
CA LYS A 87 -18.30 1.90 6.81
C LYS A 87 -16.78 1.74 6.78
N THR A 88 -16.18 1.97 5.61
CA THR A 88 -14.73 2.00 5.39
C THR A 88 -14.37 3.03 4.33
N LYS A 89 -13.07 3.28 4.12
CA LYS A 89 -12.59 4.20 3.10
C LYS A 89 -12.35 3.46 1.78
N SER A 90 -12.86 4.04 0.69
CA SER A 90 -12.55 3.59 -0.67
C SER A 90 -11.05 3.74 -0.97
N LYS A 91 -10.52 2.87 -1.82
CA LYS A 91 -9.15 2.99 -2.37
C LYS A 91 -9.11 3.83 -3.65
N THR A 92 -10.28 4.26 -4.12
CA THR A 92 -10.44 4.99 -5.37
C THR A 92 -10.39 6.49 -5.10
N ASP A 93 -9.44 7.16 -5.74
CA ASP A 93 -9.27 8.61 -5.68
C ASP A 93 -9.97 9.28 -6.90
N LEU A 94 -9.98 8.59 -8.04
CA LEU A 94 -10.55 9.03 -9.30
C LEU A 94 -11.36 7.91 -9.97
N GLN A 95 -12.59 8.21 -10.37
CA GLN A 95 -13.48 7.31 -11.09
C GLN A 95 -13.84 7.90 -12.47
N LEU A 96 -13.69 7.08 -13.50
CA LEU A 96 -13.99 7.40 -14.89
C LEU A 96 -15.17 6.54 -15.35
N GLU A 97 -16.22 7.18 -15.84
CA GLU A 97 -17.37 6.52 -16.48
C GLU A 97 -17.12 6.54 -17.99
N LEU A 98 -17.05 5.36 -18.60
CA LEU A 98 -16.78 5.22 -20.03
C LEU A 98 -18.08 5.27 -20.85
N SER A 99 -17.97 5.38 -22.17
CA SER A 99 -19.10 5.49 -23.09
C SER A 99 -20.06 4.31 -23.14
N ASN A 100 -19.69 3.17 -22.55
CA ASN A 100 -20.56 2.00 -22.39
C ASN A 100 -21.15 1.89 -20.97
N GLY A 101 -20.97 2.91 -20.13
CA GLY A 101 -21.40 2.93 -18.72
C GLY A 101 -20.48 2.18 -17.75
N SER A 102 -19.41 1.54 -18.23
CA SER A 102 -18.43 0.88 -17.34
C SER A 102 -17.60 1.89 -16.56
N LEU A 103 -17.11 1.47 -15.39
CA LEU A 103 -16.35 2.31 -14.48
C LEU A 103 -14.88 1.89 -14.47
N ILE A 104 -13.97 2.87 -14.52
CA ILE A 104 -12.55 2.70 -14.21
C ILE A 104 -12.19 3.51 -12.99
N ASN A 105 -11.72 2.82 -11.96
CA ASN A 105 -11.31 3.40 -10.70
C ASN A 105 -9.78 3.45 -10.61
N ILE A 106 -9.25 4.55 -10.12
CA ILE A 106 -7.81 4.83 -10.08
C ILE A 106 -7.47 5.33 -8.67
N SER A 107 -6.44 4.74 -8.07
CA SER A 107 -5.78 5.31 -6.89
C SER A 107 -4.62 6.19 -7.33
N ILE A 108 -4.57 7.43 -6.84
CA ILE A 108 -3.53 8.40 -7.14
C ILE A 108 -2.45 8.34 -6.06
N LYS A 109 -1.18 8.34 -6.47
CA LYS A 109 -0.02 8.40 -5.59
C LYS A 109 0.88 9.56 -6.01
N LYS A 110 0.96 10.58 -5.16
CA LYS A 110 1.86 11.73 -5.35
C LYS A 110 3.33 11.37 -5.16
N GLY A 111 3.63 10.47 -4.22
CA GLY A 111 4.98 10.08 -3.86
C GLY A 111 5.39 8.72 -4.42
N LEU A 112 6.69 8.53 -4.61
CA LEU A 112 7.29 7.28 -5.09
C LEU A 112 7.35 6.18 -4.03
N GLY A 113 6.87 6.44 -2.82
CA GLY A 113 6.74 5.43 -1.77
C GLY A 113 5.97 5.96 -0.57
N GLY A 114 5.42 5.05 0.22
CA GLY A 114 4.66 5.39 1.41
C GLY A 114 3.64 4.33 1.79
N GLN A 115 2.78 4.68 2.74
CA GLN A 115 1.73 3.79 3.21
C GLN A 115 0.68 3.55 2.11
N VAL A 116 0.47 2.28 1.75
CA VAL A 116 -0.64 1.86 0.87
C VAL A 116 -1.84 1.36 1.69
N TYR A 117 -1.59 0.76 2.86
CA TYR A 117 -2.67 0.29 3.72
C TYR A 117 -2.26 0.25 5.19
N LEU A 118 -3.17 0.64 6.09
CA LEU A 118 -3.03 0.55 7.53
C LEU A 118 -4.31 -0.08 8.09
N ILE A 119 -4.17 -1.19 8.82
CA ILE A 119 -5.30 -1.99 9.27
C ILE A 119 -4.95 -2.75 10.54
N GLY A 120 -5.90 -2.85 11.49
CA GLY A 120 -5.73 -3.67 12.69
C GLY A 120 -5.65 -5.16 12.37
N VAL A 121 -4.96 -5.95 13.19
CA VAL A 121 -4.67 -7.37 12.91
C VAL A 121 -5.96 -8.18 12.69
N ASP A 122 -6.93 -8.10 13.59
CA ASP A 122 -8.21 -8.80 13.45
C ASP A 122 -9.01 -8.39 12.22
N ARG A 123 -8.99 -7.10 11.89
CA ARG A 123 -9.67 -6.56 10.70
C ARG A 123 -8.99 -7.01 9.42
N PHE A 124 -7.66 -7.13 9.42
CA PHE A 124 -6.90 -7.66 8.30
C PHE A 124 -7.27 -9.12 8.06
N ILE A 125 -7.24 -9.95 9.10
CA ILE A 125 -7.59 -11.38 9.02
C ILE A 125 -9.03 -11.53 8.54
N SER A 126 -10.00 -11.00 9.28
CA SER A 126 -11.42 -11.14 8.94
C SER A 126 -11.75 -10.54 7.57
N GLY A 127 -11.13 -9.41 7.24
CA GLY A 127 -11.32 -8.73 5.96
C GLY A 127 -10.76 -9.54 4.79
N PHE A 128 -9.54 -10.05 4.94
CA PHE A 128 -8.91 -10.94 3.95
C PHE A 128 -9.75 -12.20 3.74
N GLU A 129 -10.16 -12.86 4.82
CA GLU A 129 -10.97 -14.08 4.73
C GLU A 129 -12.27 -13.87 3.97
N LYS A 130 -12.99 -12.78 4.26
CA LYS A 130 -14.25 -12.47 3.55
C LYS A 130 -14.04 -11.99 2.13
N GLN A 131 -13.02 -11.17 1.86
CA GLN A 131 -12.78 -10.64 0.51
C GLN A 131 -12.39 -11.74 -0.48
N PHE A 132 -11.60 -12.72 -0.03
CA PHE A 132 -11.05 -13.77 -0.89
C PHE A 132 -11.69 -15.14 -0.67
N ASN A 133 -12.66 -15.24 0.25
CA ASN A 133 -13.29 -16.50 0.65
C ASN A 133 -12.24 -17.57 1.01
N LYS A 134 -11.22 -17.18 1.78
CA LYS A 134 -10.06 -18.00 2.14
C LYS A 134 -9.77 -17.88 3.64
N LYS A 135 -9.94 -18.96 4.39
CA LYS A 135 -9.63 -18.97 5.84
C LYS A 135 -8.12 -18.77 6.07
N VAL A 136 -7.76 -17.89 7.01
CA VAL A 136 -6.40 -17.80 7.56
C VAL A 136 -6.26 -18.92 8.58
N PRO A 137 -5.28 -19.83 8.43
CA PRO A 137 -5.08 -20.91 9.39
C PRO A 137 -4.83 -20.38 10.81
N ASP A 138 -5.28 -21.12 11.82
CA ASP A 138 -5.29 -20.64 13.21
C ASP A 138 -3.86 -20.41 13.76
N ASP A 139 -2.88 -21.19 13.32
CA ASP A 139 -1.46 -20.99 13.61
C ASP A 139 -0.92 -19.70 12.98
N ILE A 140 -1.26 -19.42 11.73
CA ILE A 140 -0.92 -18.17 11.06
C ILE A 140 -1.56 -16.97 11.77
N ASN A 141 -2.81 -17.10 12.19
CA ASN A 141 -3.51 -16.08 12.96
C ASN A 141 -2.77 -15.78 14.29
N GLU A 142 -2.38 -16.80 15.05
CA GLU A 142 -1.61 -16.63 16.28
C GLU A 142 -0.27 -15.91 16.02
N PHE A 143 0.43 -16.26 14.93
CA PHE A 143 1.71 -15.68 14.57
C PHE A 143 1.61 -14.26 14.01
N LEU A 144 0.53 -13.92 13.31
CA LEU A 144 0.22 -12.53 12.94
C LEU A 144 0.06 -11.66 14.20
N HIS A 145 -0.58 -12.19 15.24
CA HIS A 145 -0.74 -11.49 16.52
C HIS A 145 0.55 -11.37 17.32
N PHE A 146 1.44 -12.38 17.27
CA PHE A 146 2.77 -12.26 17.85
C PHE A 146 3.64 -11.25 17.10
N TYR A 147 3.62 -11.29 15.77
CA TYR A 147 4.52 -10.48 14.94
C TYR A 147 4.08 -9.02 14.85
N PHE A 148 2.78 -8.76 14.72
CA PHE A 148 2.25 -7.42 14.66
C PHE A 148 1.78 -6.98 16.05
N TYR A 149 0.62 -7.45 16.52
CA TYR A 149 0.10 -7.02 17.82
C TYR A 149 -1.08 -7.90 18.24
N GLY A 150 -1.31 -8.02 19.55
CA GLY A 150 -2.56 -8.53 20.12
C GLY A 150 -2.50 -9.95 20.68
N ASN A 151 -1.34 -10.63 20.63
CA ASN A 151 -1.20 -11.92 21.32
C ASN A 151 -0.96 -11.71 22.83
N GLU A 152 -1.86 -12.24 23.66
CA GLU A 152 -1.84 -12.11 25.13
C GLU A 152 -0.57 -12.71 25.77
N LYS A 153 0.01 -13.75 25.15
CA LYS A 153 1.22 -14.42 25.65
C LYS A 153 2.48 -13.59 25.44
N THR A 154 2.46 -12.56 24.59
CA THR A 154 3.67 -11.79 24.22
C THR A 154 4.35 -11.18 25.44
N SER A 155 3.58 -10.58 26.36
CA SER A 155 4.15 -9.97 27.57
C SER A 155 4.78 -11.00 28.51
N GLN A 156 4.21 -12.20 28.57
CA GLN A 156 4.75 -13.31 29.37
C GLN A 156 6.06 -13.83 28.77
N ILE A 157 6.09 -14.05 27.45
CA ILE A 157 7.30 -14.47 26.71
C ILE A 157 8.43 -13.46 26.91
N LEU A 158 8.15 -12.15 26.78
CA LEU A 158 9.15 -11.09 26.96
C LEU A 158 9.55 -10.84 28.42
N SER A 159 8.95 -11.57 29.36
CA SER A 159 9.29 -11.56 30.79
C SER A 159 10.01 -12.83 31.24
N ASP A 160 10.02 -13.88 30.42
CA ASP A 160 10.75 -15.12 30.69
C ASP A 160 12.26 -14.90 30.55
N ARG A 161 13.00 -15.11 31.66
CA ARG A 161 14.45 -14.96 31.72
C ARG A 161 15.19 -15.82 30.71
N LYS A 162 14.75 -17.06 30.49
CA LYS A 162 15.38 -17.99 29.54
C LYS A 162 15.17 -17.54 28.09
N PHE A 163 14.01 -16.96 27.81
CA PHE A 163 13.71 -16.45 26.47
C PHE A 163 14.50 -15.19 26.14
N ILE A 164 14.62 -14.26 27.10
CA ILE A 164 15.30 -12.98 26.87
C ILE A 164 16.83 -13.05 27.03
N GLU A 165 17.37 -14.17 27.49
CA GLU A 165 18.80 -14.37 27.66
C GLU A 165 19.55 -14.13 26.34
N GLY A 166 20.57 -13.28 26.38
CA GLY A 166 21.37 -12.88 25.21
C GLY A 166 20.73 -11.82 24.30
N MET A 167 19.50 -11.38 24.58
CA MET A 167 18.82 -10.35 23.77
C MET A 167 19.40 -8.95 24.02
N PRO A 168 19.68 -8.15 22.97
CA PRO A 168 20.08 -6.76 23.14
C PRO A 168 19.04 -5.95 23.93
N PRO A 169 19.42 -5.17 24.97
CA PRO A 169 18.46 -4.42 25.80
C PRO A 169 17.57 -3.46 25.01
N THR A 170 18.09 -2.89 23.92
CA THR A 170 17.35 -2.00 23.01
C THR A 170 16.24 -2.74 22.27
N ILE A 171 16.51 -3.97 21.80
CA ILE A 171 15.53 -4.83 21.10
C ILE A 171 14.50 -5.37 22.09
N LEU A 172 14.91 -5.75 23.30
CA LEU A 172 13.97 -6.15 24.35
C LEU A 172 13.02 -5.01 24.72
N LYS A 173 13.54 -3.80 24.93
CA LYS A 173 12.74 -2.61 25.21
C LYS A 173 11.80 -2.29 24.06
N TYR A 174 12.28 -2.38 22.82
CA TYR A 174 11.46 -2.20 21.61
C TYR A 174 10.29 -3.19 21.58
N GLN A 175 10.54 -4.49 21.76
CA GLN A 175 9.50 -5.52 21.71
C GLN A 175 8.47 -5.36 22.84
N LYS A 176 8.91 -5.01 24.05
CA LYS A 176 8.02 -4.71 25.19
C LYS A 176 7.12 -3.51 24.92
N ASN A 177 7.69 -2.41 24.42
CA ASN A 177 6.94 -1.19 24.14
C ASN A 177 5.89 -1.38 23.03
N HIS A 178 6.16 -2.28 22.09
CA HIS A 178 5.27 -2.53 20.95
C HIS A 178 4.39 -3.78 21.14
N ASN A 179 4.55 -4.50 22.27
CA ASN A 179 3.90 -5.78 22.59
C ASN A 179 3.87 -6.75 21.41
N ARG A 180 5.06 -7.03 20.86
CA ARG A 180 5.27 -7.92 19.71
C ARG A 180 6.62 -8.62 19.75
N LEU A 181 6.77 -9.65 18.92
CA LEU A 181 8.05 -10.28 18.61
C LEU A 181 8.57 -9.78 17.24
N VAL A 182 9.86 -9.46 17.16
CA VAL A 182 10.55 -9.28 15.87
C VAL A 182 10.92 -10.64 15.30
N TRP A 183 11.20 -10.73 14.00
CA TRP A 183 11.33 -12.01 13.30
C TRP A 183 12.32 -12.97 13.95
N GLU A 184 13.50 -12.47 14.33
CA GLU A 184 14.55 -13.27 14.99
C GLU A 184 14.03 -13.95 16.28
N HIS A 185 13.24 -13.22 17.08
CA HIS A 185 12.69 -13.72 18.33
C HIS A 185 11.43 -14.55 18.14
N LEU A 186 10.66 -14.31 17.08
CA LEU A 186 9.58 -15.19 16.67
C LEU A 186 10.14 -16.56 16.26
N CYS A 187 11.24 -16.59 15.49
CA CYS A 187 11.96 -17.82 15.15
C CYS A 187 12.53 -18.54 16.38
N ARG A 188 13.10 -17.80 17.35
CA ARG A 188 13.58 -18.38 18.61
C ARG A 188 12.44 -19.00 19.42
N TYR A 189 11.26 -18.37 19.41
CA TYR A 189 10.09 -18.88 20.11
C TYR A 189 9.56 -20.17 19.46
N ASN A 190 9.37 -20.14 18.14
CA ASN A 190 8.95 -21.29 17.35
C ASN A 190 9.30 -21.03 15.88
N LYS A 191 10.32 -21.74 15.39
CA LYS A 191 10.84 -21.59 14.03
C LYS A 191 9.83 -22.02 12.97
N ASP A 192 9.18 -23.16 13.16
CA ASP A 192 8.26 -23.72 12.16
C ASP A 192 7.05 -22.79 11.95
N GLY A 193 6.50 -22.22 13.03
CA GLY A 193 5.41 -21.26 12.92
C GLY A 193 5.84 -19.93 12.28
N ALA A 194 7.07 -19.47 12.53
CA ALA A 194 7.61 -18.29 11.84
C ALA A 194 7.80 -18.56 10.35
N ASP A 195 8.37 -19.71 9.97
CA ASP A 195 8.55 -20.09 8.57
C ASP A 195 7.18 -20.27 7.87
N ASN A 196 6.18 -20.85 8.55
CA ASN A 196 4.81 -20.96 8.06
C ASN A 196 4.16 -19.59 7.82
N LEU A 197 4.36 -18.62 8.74
CA LEU A 197 3.91 -17.25 8.53
C LEU A 197 4.52 -16.63 7.27
N LEU A 198 5.83 -16.81 7.05
CA LEU A 198 6.49 -16.28 5.86
C LEU A 198 5.95 -16.93 4.58
N ASN A 199 5.79 -18.25 4.60
CA ASN A 199 5.24 -19.01 3.49
C ASN A 199 3.78 -18.64 3.20
N TRP A 200 3.00 -18.31 4.23
CA TRP A 200 1.64 -17.80 4.04
C TRP A 200 1.63 -16.45 3.30
N PHE A 201 2.54 -15.53 3.64
CA PHE A 201 2.70 -14.28 2.86
C PHE A 201 3.08 -14.57 1.40
N LYS A 202 3.99 -15.52 1.16
CA LYS A 202 4.40 -15.93 -0.20
C LYS A 202 3.24 -16.47 -1.01
N TYR A 203 2.49 -17.39 -0.43
CA TYR A 203 1.37 -18.05 -1.10
C TYR A 203 0.22 -17.09 -1.42
N ASN A 204 0.01 -16.07 -0.58
CA ASN A 204 -1.11 -15.13 -0.69
C ASN A 204 -0.70 -13.74 -1.21
N ILE A 205 0.52 -13.55 -1.74
CA ILE A 205 1.00 -12.21 -2.10
C ILE A 205 0.15 -11.54 -3.17
N SER A 206 -0.43 -12.33 -4.07
CA SER A 206 -1.38 -11.87 -5.08
C SER A 206 -2.58 -11.18 -4.41
N GLU A 207 -3.27 -11.90 -3.53
CA GLU A 207 -4.43 -11.41 -2.79
C GLU A 207 -4.07 -10.27 -1.83
N ILE A 208 -2.92 -10.35 -1.16
CA ILE A 208 -2.44 -9.27 -0.28
C ILE A 208 -2.20 -7.99 -1.09
N THR A 209 -1.63 -8.09 -2.28
CA THR A 209 -1.44 -6.96 -3.20
C THR A 209 -2.80 -6.36 -3.58
N GLU A 210 -3.73 -7.20 -4.02
CA GLU A 210 -5.08 -6.77 -4.38
C GLU A 210 -5.82 -6.11 -3.21
N PHE A 211 -5.69 -6.68 -2.00
CA PHE A 211 -6.29 -6.12 -0.79
C PHE A 211 -5.73 -4.74 -0.44
N CYS A 212 -4.41 -4.57 -0.61
CA CYS A 212 -3.73 -3.31 -0.30
C CYS A 212 -4.06 -2.20 -1.29
N PHE A 213 -3.97 -2.48 -2.59
CA PHE A 213 -4.05 -1.49 -3.65
C PHE A 213 -5.46 -1.29 -4.21
N SER A 214 -6.30 -2.33 -4.21
CA SER A 214 -7.61 -2.31 -4.89
C SER A 214 -8.79 -2.34 -3.92
N ARG A 215 -8.99 -3.45 -3.21
CA ARG A 215 -10.26 -3.71 -2.51
C ARG A 215 -10.37 -2.99 -1.18
N GLY A 216 -9.31 -3.07 -0.36
CA GLY A 216 -9.46 -2.82 1.08
C GLY A 216 -10.66 -3.57 1.65
N LEU A 217 -11.39 -2.95 2.58
CA LEU A 217 -12.60 -3.54 3.16
C LEU A 217 -13.90 -3.22 2.39
N ALA A 218 -13.82 -2.56 1.23
CA ALA A 218 -15.00 -2.15 0.47
C ALA A 218 -15.73 -3.38 -0.09
N ILE A 219 -17.05 -3.43 0.08
CA ILE A 219 -17.87 -4.57 -0.39
C ILE A 219 -18.04 -4.56 -1.91
N ASN A 220 -18.35 -3.38 -2.46
CA ASN A 220 -18.78 -3.25 -3.84
C ASN A 220 -17.59 -3.09 -4.77
N GLU A 221 -17.55 -3.88 -5.85
CA GLU A 221 -16.49 -3.80 -6.86
C GLU A 221 -16.41 -2.42 -7.52
N SER A 222 -17.53 -1.70 -7.59
CA SER A 222 -17.59 -0.32 -8.09
C SER A 222 -16.73 0.66 -7.28
N GLU A 223 -16.25 0.28 -6.10
CA GLU A 223 -15.36 1.07 -5.24
C GLU A 223 -13.90 0.61 -5.29
N TRP A 224 -13.61 -0.52 -5.93
CA TRP A 224 -12.27 -1.10 -5.98
C TRP A 224 -11.43 -0.39 -7.02
N ALA A 225 -10.18 -0.03 -6.69
CA ALA A 225 -9.28 0.58 -7.65
C ALA A 225 -8.80 -0.47 -8.68
N HIS A 226 -8.74 -0.08 -9.96
CA HIS A 226 -8.21 -0.91 -11.05
C HIS A 226 -6.76 -0.55 -11.39
N TYR A 227 -6.38 0.72 -11.21
CA TYR A 227 -5.05 1.22 -11.49
C TYR A 227 -4.46 2.00 -10.31
N VAL A 228 -3.13 2.04 -10.25
CA VAL A 228 -2.37 3.01 -9.45
C VAL A 228 -1.72 4.01 -10.39
N TRP A 229 -1.97 5.30 -10.17
CA TRP A 229 -1.36 6.37 -10.93
C TRP A 229 -0.35 7.13 -10.09
N TYR A 230 0.93 6.92 -10.40
CA TYR A 230 2.01 7.76 -9.89
C TYR A 230 2.06 9.03 -10.72
N ILE A 231 1.55 10.13 -10.17
CA ILE A 231 1.54 11.42 -10.84
C ILE A 231 1.77 12.54 -9.84
N ASN A 232 2.66 13.48 -10.18
CA ASN A 232 2.94 14.64 -9.36
C ASN A 232 2.88 15.93 -10.19
N LEU A 233 1.88 16.76 -9.90
CA LEU A 233 1.62 18.04 -10.56
C LEU A 233 2.03 19.23 -9.68
N LEU A 234 2.80 19.00 -8.63
CA LEU A 234 3.32 20.03 -7.73
C LEU A 234 4.78 20.38 -7.99
N GLY A 235 5.41 19.71 -8.98
CA GLY A 235 6.81 19.93 -9.34
C GLY A 235 7.81 19.40 -8.31
N GLU A 236 7.39 18.48 -7.43
CA GLU A 236 8.29 17.83 -6.46
C GLU A 236 9.05 16.66 -7.10
N GLU A 237 8.37 15.90 -7.97
CA GLU A 237 8.89 14.73 -8.69
C GLU A 237 8.33 14.76 -10.12
N ASP A 238 9.13 14.37 -11.11
CA ASP A 238 8.68 14.26 -12.51
C ASP A 238 8.27 12.81 -12.81
N VAL A 239 7.05 12.47 -12.39
CA VAL A 239 6.48 11.13 -12.59
C VAL A 239 5.08 11.23 -13.16
N ASP A 240 4.82 10.42 -14.19
CA ASP A 240 3.49 10.14 -14.73
C ASP A 240 3.46 8.69 -15.22
N MET A 241 3.10 7.77 -14.31
CA MET A 241 3.08 6.34 -14.57
C MET A 241 1.79 5.71 -14.03
N LEU A 242 0.95 5.24 -14.95
CA LEU A 242 -0.28 4.50 -14.64
C LEU A 242 -0.01 3.00 -14.78
N ILE A 243 -0.31 2.23 -13.74
CA ILE A 243 0.01 0.80 -13.65
C ILE A 243 -1.26 0.04 -13.27
N SER A 244 -1.56 -1.05 -13.99
CA SER A 244 -2.68 -1.94 -13.66
C SER A 244 -2.42 -2.69 -12.36
N ILE A 245 -3.38 -2.71 -11.44
CA ILE A 245 -3.23 -3.45 -10.18
C ILE A 245 -3.16 -4.96 -10.44
N ASP A 246 -3.81 -5.47 -11.49
CA ASP A 246 -3.68 -6.87 -11.89
C ASP A 246 -2.26 -7.21 -12.36
N GLU A 247 -1.59 -6.26 -13.00
CA GLU A 247 -0.18 -6.42 -13.39
C GLU A 247 0.74 -6.43 -12.16
N ILE A 248 0.52 -5.53 -11.19
CA ILE A 248 1.27 -5.53 -9.92
C ILE A 248 1.05 -6.87 -9.20
N LYS A 249 -0.19 -7.34 -9.12
CA LYS A 249 -0.58 -8.61 -8.49
C LYS A 249 0.14 -9.80 -9.10
N LYS A 250 0.07 -9.93 -10.43
CA LYS A 250 0.73 -11.01 -11.17
C LYS A 250 2.26 -10.95 -11.00
N SER A 251 2.83 -9.76 -11.08
CA SER A 251 4.28 -9.55 -10.95
C SER A 251 4.75 -9.84 -9.52
N ALA A 252 3.97 -9.47 -8.50
CA ALA A 252 4.29 -9.79 -7.12
C ALA A 252 4.24 -11.29 -6.83
N ALA A 253 3.28 -12.01 -7.44
CA ALA A 253 3.21 -13.47 -7.34
C ALA A 253 4.43 -14.17 -7.98
N ASN A 254 4.88 -13.68 -9.13
CA ASN A 254 6.08 -14.21 -9.80
C ASN A 254 7.37 -13.99 -9.02
N HIS A 255 7.37 -13.04 -8.08
CA HIS A 255 8.53 -12.66 -7.28
C HIS A 255 8.32 -12.90 -5.78
N ALA A 256 7.50 -13.90 -5.44
CA ALA A 256 7.23 -14.27 -4.05
C ALA A 256 8.50 -14.70 -3.29
N ASP A 257 9.56 -15.10 -3.99
CA ASP A 257 10.88 -15.40 -3.44
C ASP A 257 11.54 -14.20 -2.74
N GLN A 258 11.21 -12.96 -3.13
CA GLN A 258 11.66 -11.74 -2.47
C GLN A 258 11.05 -11.50 -1.08
N ILE A 259 10.04 -12.29 -0.70
CA ILE A 259 9.39 -12.15 0.60
C ILE A 259 10.29 -12.75 1.67
N LEU A 260 10.98 -11.87 2.37
CA LEU A 260 11.99 -12.20 3.37
C LEU A 260 11.86 -11.27 4.58
N PRO A 261 12.28 -11.72 5.77
CA PRO A 261 12.42 -10.84 6.92
C PRO A 261 13.38 -9.69 6.60
N GLY A 262 13.07 -8.49 7.08
CA GLY A 262 13.98 -7.35 6.99
C GLY A 262 15.26 -7.59 7.78
N SER A 263 16.37 -7.00 7.34
CA SER A 263 17.67 -7.12 8.03
C SER A 263 17.81 -6.21 9.25
N LYS A 264 16.94 -5.20 9.39
CA LYS A 264 17.03 -4.19 10.46
C LYS A 264 16.21 -4.60 11.69
N ASN A 265 16.74 -4.26 12.87
CA ASN A 265 16.08 -4.44 14.17
C ASN A 265 15.55 -5.87 14.41
N GLY A 266 16.34 -6.90 14.03
CA GLY A 266 15.96 -8.30 14.20
C GLY A 266 14.78 -8.74 13.32
N GLY A 267 14.55 -8.07 12.19
CA GLY A 267 13.42 -8.35 11.30
C GLY A 267 12.12 -7.74 11.78
N SER A 268 12.13 -6.45 12.09
CA SER A 268 10.92 -5.70 12.46
C SER A 268 9.93 -5.50 11.30
N THR A 269 10.36 -5.79 10.06
CA THR A 269 9.55 -5.75 8.84
C THR A 269 9.66 -7.07 8.07
N ILE A 270 8.68 -7.34 7.20
CA ILE A 270 8.77 -8.35 6.14
C ILE A 270 8.84 -7.60 4.81
N GLN A 271 9.85 -7.89 4.00
CA GLN A 271 9.96 -7.35 2.65
C GLN A 271 8.88 -7.97 1.76
N LEU A 272 8.30 -7.15 0.88
CA LEU A 272 7.32 -7.58 -0.10
C LEU A 272 7.80 -7.16 -1.50
N PRO A 273 7.35 -7.82 -2.58
CA PRO A 273 7.77 -7.48 -3.94
C PRO A 273 7.42 -6.04 -4.32
N PHE A 274 6.32 -5.50 -3.77
CA PHE A 274 5.91 -4.11 -3.99
C PHE A 274 6.43 -3.12 -2.93
N GLY A 275 7.14 -3.58 -1.89
CA GLY A 275 7.50 -2.73 -0.74
C GLY A 275 7.88 -3.52 0.52
N PHE A 276 7.17 -3.27 1.62
CA PHE A 276 7.35 -4.01 2.88
C PHE A 276 6.10 -3.87 3.77
N VAL A 277 5.98 -4.74 4.76
CA VAL A 277 4.97 -4.66 5.82
C VAL A 277 5.64 -4.56 7.18
N GLN A 278 5.08 -3.74 8.06
CA GLN A 278 5.61 -3.51 9.40
C GLN A 278 4.52 -3.29 10.44
N TRP A 279 4.91 -3.41 11.70
CA TRP A 279 4.10 -2.90 12.80
C TRP A 279 4.09 -1.38 12.81
N HIS A 280 2.92 -0.78 13.01
CA HIS A 280 2.76 0.65 13.25
C HIS A 280 1.57 0.89 14.17
N GLN A 281 1.79 1.47 15.36
CA GLN A 281 0.70 1.88 16.28
C GLN A 281 -0.31 0.75 16.56
N CYS A 282 0.18 -0.45 16.86
CA CYS A 282 -0.64 -1.64 17.13
C CYS A 282 -1.42 -2.17 15.91
N GLN A 283 -1.02 -1.76 14.70
CA GLN A 283 -1.64 -2.13 13.42
C GLN A 283 -0.60 -2.68 12.44
N ILE A 284 -1.09 -3.30 11.37
CA ILE A 284 -0.33 -3.73 10.22
C ILE A 284 -0.27 -2.57 9.22
N GLN A 285 0.94 -2.16 8.85
CA GLN A 285 1.16 -1.10 7.87
C GLN A 285 1.92 -1.64 6.67
N PHE A 286 1.25 -1.65 5.52
CA PHE A 286 1.82 -1.97 4.23
C PHE A 286 2.35 -0.69 3.58
N HIS A 287 3.59 -0.77 3.10
CA HIS A 287 4.24 0.28 2.32
C HIS A 287 4.46 -0.18 0.90
N HIS A 288 4.32 0.76 -0.03
CA HIS A 288 4.71 0.59 -1.43
C HIS A 288 6.00 1.33 -1.74
N SER A 289 6.69 0.87 -2.78
CA SER A 289 7.84 1.52 -3.41
C SER A 289 7.65 1.46 -4.92
N PHE A 290 7.65 2.62 -5.57
CA PHE A 290 7.52 2.74 -7.01
C PHE A 290 8.66 2.03 -7.75
N SER A 291 9.90 2.13 -7.24
CA SER A 291 11.04 1.42 -7.83
C SER A 291 10.81 -0.08 -7.78
N LYS A 292 10.53 -0.65 -6.61
CA LYS A 292 10.26 -2.09 -6.50
C LYS A 292 9.12 -2.56 -7.40
N ILE A 293 8.01 -1.81 -7.46
CA ILE A 293 6.89 -2.12 -8.35
C ILE A 293 7.33 -2.09 -9.83
N SER A 294 8.13 -1.09 -10.22
CA SER A 294 8.67 -0.99 -11.57
C SER A 294 9.59 -2.17 -11.89
N ASP A 295 10.47 -2.53 -10.95
CA ASP A 295 11.45 -3.60 -11.10
C ASP A 295 10.75 -4.95 -11.29
N ILE A 296 9.75 -5.29 -10.45
CA ILE A 296 9.02 -6.56 -10.58
C ILE A 296 8.20 -6.64 -11.86
N ILE A 297 7.70 -5.51 -12.39
CA ILE A 297 6.94 -5.48 -13.65
C ILE A 297 7.88 -5.66 -14.85
N ARG A 298 9.07 -5.05 -14.80
CA ARG A 298 10.07 -5.15 -15.87
C ARG A 298 10.92 -6.42 -15.78
N ASN A 299 10.84 -7.16 -14.67
CA ASN A 299 11.75 -8.25 -14.30
C ASN A 299 13.21 -7.77 -14.19
N GLU A 300 13.41 -6.59 -13.62
CA GLU A 300 14.71 -5.93 -13.40
C GLU A 300 15.16 -6.06 -11.94
N ILE A 301 15.03 -7.24 -11.34
CA ILE A 301 15.35 -7.45 -9.93
C ILE A 301 16.82 -7.81 -9.79
N GLU A 302 17.52 -7.04 -8.94
CA GLU A 302 18.91 -7.29 -8.51
C GLU A 302 19.02 -8.41 -7.47
#